data_AF-A0AAN8X8F3-F1
#
_entry.id   AF-A0AAN8X8F3-F1
#
_cell.length_a   1.000
_cell.length_b   1.000
_cell.length_c   1.000
_cell.angle_alpha   90.00
_cell.angle_beta   90.00
_cell.angle_gamma   90.00
#
_symmetry.space_group_name_H-M   'P 1'
#
loop_
_entity.id
_entity.type
_entity.pdbx_description
1 polymer ?
#
loop_
_entity_poly.entity_id
_entity_poly.type
_entity_poly.pdbx_seq_one_letter_code
_entity_poly.pdbx_strand_id
1 'polypeptide(L)'
;DEYPPARYPAFVLGPAYIVGRNAIDKLLEYAPFTPFLWLEDVYVTGLVAHAAGVKHVQTERILYTKKLSRKLYVGPMAFYIGANERNKKTSWAYIMKYGPVGK
;
A
#
# COMPACT_ATOMS: atom_id res chain seq x y z
N ASP A 1 10.96 15.14 22.49
CA ASP A 1 10.28 14.04 21.82
C ASP A 1 9.39 14.57 20.70
N GLU A 2 9.59 14.08 19.48
CA GLU A 2 8.92 14.57 18.27
C GLU A 2 7.43 14.23 18.21
N TYR A 3 7.02 13.16 18.90
CA TYR A 3 5.63 12.69 18.98
C TYR A 3 5.26 12.39 20.45
N PRO A 4 4.56 13.30 21.15
CA PRO A 4 4.21 13.12 22.57
C PRO A 4 3.28 11.94 22.90
N PRO A 5 2.31 11.54 22.05
CA PRO A 5 1.40 10.45 22.39
C PRO A 5 2.09 9.09 22.48
N ALA A 6 1.57 8.22 23.36
CA ALA A 6 2.14 6.89 23.60
C ALA A 6 1.94 5.89 22.45
N ARG A 7 1.02 6.17 21.51
CA ARG A 7 0.70 5.28 20.38
C ARG A 7 0.35 6.09 19.13
N TYR A 8 0.67 5.52 17.97
CA TYR A 8 0.19 6.00 16.69
C TYR A 8 -1.29 5.62 16.47
N PRO A 9 -2.06 6.41 15.70
CA PRO A 9 -3.34 5.96 15.18
C PRO A 9 -3.16 4.76 14.26
N ALA A 10 -4.27 4.13 13.85
CA ALA A 10 -4.21 3.07 12.84
C ALA A 10 -3.60 3.62 11.54
N PHE A 11 -2.62 2.91 10.99
CA PHE A 11 -1.88 3.28 9.78
C PHE A 11 -1.63 2.02 8.93
N VAL A 12 -1.29 2.20 7.66
CA VAL A 12 -0.90 1.13 6.74
C VAL A 12 0.63 1.01 6.76
N LEU A 13 1.13 -0.13 7.25
CA LEU A 13 2.56 -0.42 7.27
C LEU A 13 2.99 -1.07 5.96
N GLY A 14 4.03 -0.53 5.33
CA GLY A 14 4.78 -1.25 4.32
C GLY A 14 5.14 -0.43 3.08
N PRO A 15 5.81 -1.07 2.10
CA PRO A 15 6.42 -0.36 0.98
C PRO A 15 5.42 0.16 -0.05
N ALA A 16 4.12 -0.16 0.10
CA ALA A 16 3.07 0.27 -0.81
C ALA A 16 1.68 0.12 -0.16
N TYR A 17 0.77 1.01 -0.55
CA TYR A 17 -0.63 1.00 -0.18
C TYR A 17 -1.49 1.51 -1.35
N ILE A 18 -2.78 1.22 -1.34
CA ILE A 18 -3.74 1.70 -2.36
C ILE A 18 -4.63 2.75 -1.73
N VAL A 19 -4.77 3.89 -2.37
CA VAL A 19 -5.65 4.99 -1.93
C VAL A 19 -6.67 5.28 -3.01
N GLY A 20 -7.94 5.36 -2.64
CA GLY A 20 -8.99 5.82 -3.53
C GLY A 20 -8.87 7.33 -3.77
N ARG A 21 -9.23 7.80 -4.97
CA ARG A 21 -9.19 9.23 -5.34
C ARG A 21 -9.86 10.14 -4.29
N ASN A 22 -11.06 9.79 -3.84
CA ASN A 22 -11.81 10.57 -2.85
C ASN A 22 -11.10 10.68 -1.49
N ALA A 23 -10.23 9.73 -1.16
CA ALA A 23 -9.42 9.82 0.05
C ALA A 23 -8.21 10.74 -0.15
N ILE A 24 -7.59 10.75 -1.34
CA ILE A 24 -6.46 11.66 -1.65
C ILE A 24 -6.87 13.12 -1.47
N ASP A 25 -8.03 13.53 -1.97
CA ASP A 25 -8.49 14.92 -1.86
C ASP A 25 -8.60 15.36 -0.39
N LYS A 26 -9.14 14.48 0.47
CA LYS A 26 -9.25 14.73 1.91
C LYS A 26 -7.90 14.74 2.62
N LEU A 27 -7.00 13.81 2.26
CA LEU A 27 -5.66 13.77 2.83
C LEU A 27 -4.90 15.06 2.50
N LEU A 28 -5.01 15.54 1.26
CA LEU A 28 -4.38 16.78 0.82
C LEU A 28 -4.94 18.01 1.55
N GLU A 29 -6.24 18.07 1.78
CA GLU A 29 -6.90 19.15 2.52
C GLU A 29 -6.43 19.24 3.99
N TYR A 30 -6.21 18.10 4.65
CA TYR A 30 -5.87 18.04 6.08
C TYR A 30 -4.37 18.00 6.38
N ALA A 31 -3.52 17.66 5.40
CA ALA A 31 -2.08 17.58 5.59
C ALA A 31 -1.44 18.87 6.16
N PRO A 32 -1.79 20.09 5.69
CA PRO A 32 -1.20 21.34 6.22
C PRO A 32 -1.54 21.64 7.68
N PHE A 33 -2.63 21.07 8.20
CA PHE A 33 -3.11 21.28 9.56
C PHE A 33 -2.67 20.15 10.52
N THR A 34 -2.03 19.11 9.98
CA THR A 34 -1.56 17.96 10.77
C THR A 34 -0.08 18.13 11.10
N PRO A 35 0.32 18.03 12.38
CA PRO A 35 1.73 18.10 12.76
C PRO A 35 2.57 17.09 11.97
N PHE A 36 3.65 17.57 11.38
CA PHE A 36 4.54 16.75 10.57
C PHE A 36 5.24 15.69 11.43
N LEU A 37 5.38 14.48 10.87
CA LEU A 37 6.14 13.37 11.43
C LEU A 37 6.94 12.70 10.32
N TRP A 38 8.23 12.42 10.56
CA TRP A 38 9.12 11.87 9.52
C TRP A 38 8.79 10.45 9.06
N LEU A 39 8.04 9.66 9.85
CA LEU A 39 7.55 8.36 9.42
C LEU A 39 6.37 8.56 8.46
N GLU A 40 6.63 8.52 7.15
CA GLU A 40 5.61 8.77 6.11
C GLU A 40 4.36 7.89 6.25
N ASP A 41 4.52 6.56 6.38
CA ASP A 41 3.41 5.63 6.61
C ASP A 41 2.52 6.10 7.78
N VAL A 42 3.14 6.53 8.88
CA VAL A 42 2.43 7.00 10.09
C VAL A 42 1.85 8.40 9.89
N TYR A 43 2.55 9.29 9.20
CA TYR A 43 2.09 10.65 8.94
C TYR A 43 0.88 10.64 8.02
N VAL A 44 1.02 10.11 6.80
CA VAL A 44 -0.01 10.18 5.76
C VAL A 44 -1.16 9.24 6.08
N THR A 45 -0.89 7.95 6.30
CA THR A 45 -1.94 6.96 6.50
C THR A 45 -2.39 6.86 7.95
N GLY A 46 -1.64 7.41 8.91
CA GLY A 46 -2.05 7.48 10.31
C GLY A 46 -2.65 8.82 10.68
N LEU A 47 -1.80 9.83 10.87
CA LEU A 47 -2.17 11.13 11.44
C LEU A 47 -3.10 11.92 10.53
N VAL A 48 -2.74 12.10 9.26
CA VAL A 48 -3.52 12.86 8.29
C VAL A 48 -4.83 12.12 7.99
N ALA A 49 -4.80 10.79 7.81
CA ALA A 49 -6.01 10.00 7.62
C ALA A 49 -6.97 10.09 8.82
N HIS A 50 -6.45 10.06 10.04
CA HIS A 50 -7.25 10.23 11.26
C HIS A 50 -7.90 11.61 11.32
N ALA A 51 -7.14 12.67 11.06
CA ALA A 51 -7.65 14.04 11.03
C ALA A 51 -8.73 14.24 9.93
N ALA A 52 -8.51 13.64 8.76
CA ALA A 52 -9.41 13.72 7.61
C ALA A 52 -10.64 12.78 7.67
N GLY A 53 -10.74 11.94 8.70
CA GLY A 53 -11.79 10.91 8.81
C GLY A 53 -11.75 9.86 7.69
N VAL A 54 -10.57 9.60 7.11
CA VAL A 54 -10.35 8.58 6.08
C VAL A 54 -10.23 7.21 6.77
N LYS A 55 -11.01 6.23 6.29
CA LYS A 55 -11.03 4.88 6.86
C LYS A 55 -10.07 3.96 6.14
N HIS A 56 -9.44 3.07 6.91
CA HIS A 56 -8.66 1.94 6.39
C HIS A 56 -9.57 0.76 6.08
N VAL A 57 -9.31 0.11 4.94
CA VAL A 57 -9.94 -1.16 4.59
C VAL A 57 -8.84 -2.21 4.48
N GLN A 58 -8.89 -3.20 5.36
CA GLN A 58 -8.02 -4.38 5.23
C GLN A 58 -8.61 -5.29 4.15
N THR A 59 -8.05 -5.21 2.95
CA THR A 59 -8.12 -6.35 2.02
C THR A 59 -7.16 -7.42 2.54
N GLU A 60 -7.55 -8.69 2.47
CA GLU A 60 -6.71 -9.81 2.89
C GLU A 60 -5.26 -9.57 2.43
N ARG A 61 -4.32 -9.57 3.37
CA ARG A 61 -2.91 -9.16 3.17
C ARG A 61 -2.29 -9.87 1.96
N ILE A 62 -2.31 -9.27 0.77
CA ILE A 62 -1.54 -9.78 -0.36
C ILE A 62 -0.19 -9.06 -0.38
N LEU A 63 0.70 -9.47 0.53
CA LEU A 63 2.12 -9.11 0.52
C LEU A 63 2.92 -10.40 0.40
N TYR A 64 3.30 -10.79 -0.82
CA TYR A 64 4.20 -11.93 -1.03
C TYR A 64 5.65 -11.45 -1.19
N THR A 65 6.57 -12.05 -0.43
CA THR A 65 8.02 -11.81 -0.54
C THR A 65 8.84 -13.12 -0.52
N LYS A 66 10.02 -13.04 -1.16
CA LYS A 66 11.25 -13.86 -1.11
C LYS A 66 11.38 -15.26 -1.71
N LYS A 67 10.34 -16.04 -2.01
CA LYS A 67 10.53 -17.30 -2.79
C LYS A 67 9.54 -17.43 -3.94
N LEU A 68 10.03 -17.24 -5.17
CA LEU A 68 9.39 -17.84 -6.34
C LEU A 68 9.60 -19.34 -6.30
N SER A 69 8.70 -20.05 -5.63
CA SER A 69 8.57 -21.49 -5.85
C SER A 69 7.90 -21.71 -7.21
N ARG A 70 8.35 -22.73 -7.95
CA ARG A 70 7.88 -23.11 -9.30
C ARG A 70 6.37 -23.41 -9.40
N LYS A 71 5.65 -23.51 -8.28
CA LYS A 71 4.19 -23.52 -8.24
C LYS A 71 3.70 -22.06 -8.24
N LEU A 72 3.69 -21.43 -9.42
CA LEU A 72 3.25 -20.05 -9.57
C LEU A 72 1.76 -19.91 -9.21
N TYR A 73 1.54 -19.49 -7.96
CA TYR A 73 0.45 -18.70 -7.38
C TYR A 73 -0.90 -18.68 -8.10
N VAL A 74 -1.92 -19.25 -7.44
CA VAL A 74 -3.35 -19.06 -7.74
C VAL A 74 -3.90 -18.06 -6.72
N GLY A 75 -4.09 -16.80 -7.10
CA GLY A 75 -4.70 -15.76 -6.26
C GLY A 75 -4.42 -14.32 -6.77
N PRO A 76 -5.29 -13.33 -6.48
CA PRO A 76 -5.07 -11.94 -6.87
C PRO A 76 -3.86 -11.37 -6.12
N MET A 77 -2.96 -10.66 -6.80
CA MET A 77 -1.80 -9.98 -6.22
C MET A 77 -1.78 -8.50 -6.64
N ALA A 78 -1.71 -7.59 -5.66
CA ALA A 78 -1.66 -6.16 -5.90
C ALA A 78 -0.23 -5.61 -6.05
N PHE A 79 0.72 -6.07 -5.22
CA PHE A 79 2.10 -5.59 -5.23
C PHE A 79 3.11 -6.72 -5.28
N TYR A 80 4.12 -6.59 -6.16
CA TYR A 80 5.28 -7.50 -6.20
C TYR A 80 6.56 -6.76 -5.80
N ILE A 81 6.90 -6.81 -4.51
CA ILE A 81 8.03 -6.08 -3.92
C ILE A 81 9.34 -6.87 -4.08
N GLY A 82 10.42 -6.19 -4.45
CA GLY A 82 11.76 -6.79 -4.56
C GLY A 82 11.94 -7.73 -5.76
N ALA A 83 11.13 -7.57 -6.81
CA ALA A 83 11.24 -8.35 -8.04
C ALA A 83 12.54 -8.01 -8.80
N ASN A 84 13.32 -9.03 -9.16
CA ASN A 84 14.42 -8.86 -10.11
C ASN A 84 13.91 -8.77 -11.55
N GLU A 85 14.76 -8.35 -12.49
CA GLU A 85 14.39 -8.14 -13.90
C GLU A 85 13.78 -9.37 -14.57
N ARG A 86 14.31 -10.56 -14.29
CA ARG A 86 13.77 -11.81 -14.82
C ARG A 86 12.34 -12.04 -14.34
N ASN A 87 12.10 -11.84 -13.05
CA ASN A 87 10.80 -12.06 -12.43
C ASN A 87 9.78 -11.00 -12.86
N LYS A 88 10.19 -9.74 -13.04
CA LYS A 88 9.34 -8.68 -13.61
C LYS A 88 8.85 -9.05 -15.01
N LYS A 89 9.77 -9.40 -15.91
CA LYS A 89 9.44 -9.81 -17.29
C LYS A 89 8.53 -11.02 -17.34
N THR A 90 8.84 -12.03 -16.52
CA THR A 90 8.02 -13.25 -16.43
C THR A 90 6.62 -12.93 -15.93
N SER A 91 6.50 -12.20 -14.81
CA SER A 91 5.20 -11.83 -14.23
C SER A 91 4.36 -11.00 -15.19
N TRP A 92 4.97 -10.04 -15.90
CA TRP A 92 4.30 -9.23 -16.90
C TRP A 92 3.76 -10.08 -18.06
N ALA A 93 4.56 -11.01 -18.60
CA ALA A 93 4.11 -11.91 -19.65
C ALA A 93 2.93 -12.79 -19.21
N TYR A 94 2.92 -13.24 -17.94
CA TYR A 94 1.77 -13.98 -17.38
C TYR A 94 0.51 -13.11 -17.27
N ILE A 95 0.63 -11.87 -16.78
CA ILE A 95 -0.50 -10.92 -16.70
C ILE A 95 -1.07 -10.66 -18.09
N MET A 96 -0.23 -10.43 -19.10
CA MET A 96 -0.69 -10.17 -20.47
C MET A 96 -1.37 -11.39 -21.10
N LYS A 97 -0.92 -12.61 -20.77
CA LYS A 97 -1.46 -13.84 -21.36
C LYS A 97 -2.76 -14.31 -20.70
N TYR A 98 -2.88 -14.15 -19.38
CA TYR A 98 -3.96 -14.75 -18.59
C TYR A 98 -4.81 -13.72 -17.84
N GLY A 99 -4.43 -12.45 -17.88
CA GLY A 99 -5.18 -11.37 -17.23
C GLY A 99 -6.52 -11.11 -17.91
N PRO A 100 -7.43 -10.41 -17.21
CA PRO A 100 -8.80 -10.15 -17.68
C PRO A 100 -8.89 -9.32 -18.97
N VAL A 101 -7.77 -8.76 -19.45
CA VAL A 101 -7.70 -7.94 -20.68
C VAL A 101 -7.58 -8.82 -21.96
N GLY A 102 -7.44 -10.14 -21.82
CA GLY A 102 -7.21 -11.08 -22.93
C GLY A 102 -8.42 -11.90 -23.40
N LYS A 103 -9.65 -11.52 -23.07
CA LYS A 103 -10.88 -12.13 -23.62
C LYS A 103 -11.83 -11.06 -24.11
#